data_AF-A0A9D8AZT1-F1
#
_entry.id   AF-A0A9D8AZT1-F1
#
_cell.length_a   1.000
_cell.length_b   1.000
_cell.length_c   1.000
_cell.angle_alpha   90.00
_cell.angle_beta   90.00
_cell.angle_gamma   90.00
#
_symmetry.space_group_name_H-M   'P 1'
#
loop_
_entity.id
_entity.type
_entity.pdbx_description
1 polymer ?
#
loop_
_entity_poly.entity_id
_entity_poly.type
_entity_poly.pdbx_seq_one_letter_code
_entity_poly.pdbx_strand_id
1 'polypeptide(L)'
;SWDAMPDLALEIRDSFARFVAGHPGLHLSAGIALIGAKYPLYQAAADAGDAERQAKEHPGKNAVTFLGQTLDWDTFRQAAEWEGKLRAMCVEVGVPRALLRTLVVLQQQHDDKARERAKEGEDRTLDDRPQAYYGPWNWRAAYVLRRLEERHRSAAREIGELRELLSHEHFTSIRWIGLAARWAELKLRKGE
;
A
#
# COMPACT_ATOMS: atom_id res chain seq x y z
N SER A 1 3.11 -19.92 0.89
CA SER A 1 2.82 -19.84 2.32
C SER A 1 3.07 -18.46 2.92
N TRP A 2 3.74 -17.53 2.23
CA TRP A 2 3.86 -16.13 2.69
C TRP A 2 2.60 -15.31 2.35
N ASP A 3 1.91 -15.69 1.28
CA ASP A 3 0.80 -14.98 0.66
C ASP A 3 -0.46 -14.93 1.52
N ALA A 4 -0.62 -15.87 2.45
CA ALA A 4 -1.72 -15.90 3.41
C ALA A 4 -1.47 -15.02 4.65
N MET A 5 -0.23 -14.56 4.89
CA MET A 5 0.12 -13.82 6.10
C MET A 5 -0.54 -12.44 6.21
N PRO A 6 -0.60 -11.63 5.13
CA PRO A 6 -1.34 -10.37 5.18
C PRO A 6 -2.84 -10.55 5.49
N ASP A 7 -3.46 -11.56 4.88
CA ASP A 7 -4.88 -11.85 5.04
C ASP A 7 -5.17 -12.37 6.47
N LEU A 8 -4.29 -13.23 6.99
CA LEU A 8 -4.36 -13.69 8.39
C LEU A 8 -4.16 -12.54 9.38
N ALA A 9 -3.27 -11.57 9.09
CA ALA A 9 -3.06 -10.43 9.97
C ALA A 9 -4.33 -9.56 10.10
N LEU A 10 -5.06 -9.35 8.99
CA LEU A 10 -6.36 -8.69 9.00
C LEU A 10 -7.39 -9.47 9.83
N GLU A 11 -7.46 -10.79 9.66
CA GLU A 11 -8.38 -11.65 10.40
C GLU A 11 -8.11 -11.64 11.92
N ILE A 12 -6.83 -11.69 12.31
CA ILE A 12 -6.40 -11.58 13.71
C ILE A 12 -6.79 -10.22 14.27
N ARG A 13 -6.55 -9.13 13.53
CA ARG A 13 -6.95 -7.78 13.95
C ARG A 13 -8.45 -7.67 14.17
N ASP A 14 -9.26 -8.16 13.24
CA ASP A 14 -10.71 -8.08 13.34
C ASP A 14 -11.26 -8.97 14.47
N SER A 15 -10.66 -10.14 14.67
CA SER A 15 -10.99 -11.03 15.79
C SER A 15 -10.63 -10.41 17.15
N PHE A 16 -9.47 -9.77 17.25
CA PHE A 16 -9.05 -9.07 18.46
C PHE A 16 -9.96 -7.87 18.75
N ALA A 17 -10.28 -7.06 17.74
CA ALA A 17 -11.20 -5.93 17.88
C ALA A 17 -12.57 -6.38 18.40
N ARG A 18 -13.10 -7.51 17.91
CA ARG A 18 -14.33 -8.11 18.45
C ARG A 18 -14.17 -8.58 19.89
N PHE A 19 -13.06 -9.24 20.21
CA PHE A 19 -12.78 -9.74 21.55
C PHE A 19 -12.74 -8.62 22.61
N VAL A 20 -12.19 -7.44 22.25
CA VAL A 20 -12.15 -6.27 23.14
C VAL A 20 -13.35 -5.33 22.98
N ALA A 21 -14.43 -5.78 22.33
CA ALA A 21 -15.64 -4.99 22.06
C ALA A 21 -15.37 -3.62 21.40
N GLY A 22 -14.36 -3.54 20.52
CA GLY A 22 -14.00 -2.32 19.80
C GLY A 22 -13.37 -1.24 20.67
N HIS A 23 -12.83 -1.59 21.85
CA HIS A 23 -12.26 -0.61 22.77
C HIS A 23 -11.08 0.17 22.14
N PRO A 24 -11.15 1.51 22.01
CA PRO A 24 -10.18 2.29 21.24
C PRO A 24 -8.76 2.28 21.84
N GLY A 25 -8.63 2.04 23.15
CA GLY A 25 -7.34 1.92 23.84
C GLY A 25 -6.69 0.53 23.75
N LEU A 26 -7.36 -0.47 23.17
CA LEU A 26 -6.84 -1.83 23.01
C LEU A 26 -6.78 -2.17 21.53
N HIS A 27 -5.58 -2.13 20.96
CA HIS A 27 -5.36 -2.32 19.53
C HIS A 27 -4.09 -3.13 19.26
N LEU A 28 -3.96 -3.65 18.04
CA LEU A 28 -2.79 -4.40 17.61
C LEU A 28 -1.90 -3.55 16.69
N SER A 29 -0.60 -3.70 16.86
CA SER A 29 0.39 -3.35 15.83
C SER A 29 1.07 -4.62 15.36
N ALA A 30 1.38 -4.72 14.07
CA ALA A 30 1.95 -5.92 13.46
C ALA A 30 3.09 -5.63 12.48
N GLY A 31 4.01 -6.58 12.34
CA GLY A 31 5.09 -6.53 11.35
C GLY A 31 5.12 -7.82 10.53
N ILE A 32 5.17 -7.68 9.20
CA ILE A 32 5.26 -8.81 8.28
C ILE A 32 6.53 -8.64 7.42
N ALA A 33 7.54 -9.49 7.69
CA ALA A 33 8.77 -9.57 6.91
C ALA A 33 8.70 -10.71 5.88
N LEU A 34 9.08 -10.43 4.63
CA LEU A 34 9.22 -11.45 3.59
C LEU A 34 10.67 -11.93 3.52
N ILE A 35 10.89 -13.20 3.85
CA ILE A 35 12.21 -13.81 3.91
C ILE A 35 12.40 -14.86 2.82
N GLY A 36 13.63 -14.97 2.32
CA GLY A 36 14.02 -16.05 1.42
C GLY A 36 14.07 -17.39 2.15
N ALA A 37 13.84 -18.50 1.45
CA ALA A 37 13.79 -19.85 2.05
C ALA A 37 15.07 -20.27 2.79
N LYS A 38 16.23 -19.72 2.40
CA LYS A 38 17.54 -19.99 3.02
C LYS A 38 17.95 -18.93 4.05
N TYR A 39 17.08 -17.97 4.35
CA TYR A 39 17.38 -16.90 5.28
C TYR A 39 17.38 -17.42 6.72
N PRO A 40 18.41 -17.13 7.55
CA PRO A 40 18.48 -17.66 8.91
C PRO A 40 17.27 -17.25 9.77
N LEU A 41 16.66 -18.21 10.47
CA LEU A 41 15.43 -17.99 11.23
C LEU A 41 15.56 -16.88 12.29
N TYR A 42 16.70 -16.78 12.97
CA TYR A 42 16.90 -15.75 13.99
C TYR A 42 16.94 -14.34 13.37
N GLN A 43 17.48 -14.19 12.16
CA GLN A 43 17.46 -12.92 11.42
C GLN A 43 16.04 -12.63 10.92
N ALA A 44 15.33 -13.64 10.43
CA ALA A 44 13.93 -13.51 10.02
C ALA A 44 13.03 -12.98 11.16
N ALA A 45 13.23 -13.53 12.37
CA ALA A 45 12.52 -13.08 13.56
C ALA A 45 12.91 -11.65 13.96
N ALA A 46 14.19 -11.30 13.83
CA ALA A 46 14.66 -9.93 14.07
C ALA A 46 14.01 -8.93 13.09
N ASP A 47 14.00 -9.23 11.80
CA ASP A 47 13.39 -8.40 10.75
C ASP A 47 11.88 -8.21 10.95
N ALA A 48 11.18 -9.29 11.33
CA ALA A 48 9.75 -9.21 11.67
C ALA A 48 9.51 -8.33 12.90
N GLY A 49 10.38 -8.43 13.92
CA GLY A 49 10.36 -7.57 15.09
C GLY A 49 10.67 -6.11 14.78
N ASP A 50 11.60 -5.83 13.85
CA ASP A 50 11.87 -4.48 13.35
C ASP A 50 10.66 -3.89 12.63
N ALA A 51 9.99 -4.67 11.79
CA ALA A 51 8.75 -4.26 11.15
C ALA A 51 7.65 -3.96 12.19
N GLU A 52 7.50 -4.78 13.22
CA GLU A 52 6.52 -4.54 14.30
C GLU A 52 6.85 -3.27 15.10
N ARG A 53 8.14 -3.00 15.35
CA ARG A 53 8.60 -1.76 15.98
C ARG A 53 8.21 -0.54 15.15
N GLN A 54 8.43 -0.56 13.83
CA GLN A 54 8.00 0.51 12.93
C GLN A 54 6.48 0.74 12.99
N ALA A 55 5.69 -0.31 13.11
CA ALA A 55 4.24 -0.21 13.29
C ALA A 55 3.83 0.39 14.65
N LYS A 56 4.65 0.24 15.69
CA LYS A 56 4.43 0.84 17.01
C LYS A 56 4.90 2.30 17.09
N GLU A 57 5.81 2.70 16.22
CA GLU A 57 6.27 4.09 16.09
C GLU A 57 5.33 4.93 15.21
N HIS A 58 4.42 4.29 14.46
CA HIS A 58 3.39 5.00 13.71
C HIS A 58 2.54 5.89 14.65
N PRO A 59 2.20 7.13 14.25
CA PRO A 59 1.32 7.98 15.04
C PRO A 59 0.00 7.27 15.36
N GLY A 60 -0.33 7.17 16.66
CA GLY A 60 -1.52 6.45 17.12
C GLY A 60 -1.37 4.92 17.19
N LYS A 61 -0.19 4.36 16.87
CA LYS A 61 0.06 2.91 16.79
C LYS A 61 -0.96 2.27 15.84
N ASN A 62 -1.58 1.16 16.25
CA ASN A 62 -2.71 0.52 15.56
C ASN A 62 -2.47 0.37 14.04
N ALA A 63 -1.31 -0.16 13.69
CA ALA A 63 -0.80 -0.15 12.33
C ALA A 63 -0.10 -1.47 12.00
N VAL A 64 0.16 -1.69 10.72
CA VAL A 64 0.89 -2.83 10.22
C VAL A 64 2.00 -2.38 9.28
N THR A 65 3.18 -2.96 9.45
CA THR A 65 4.30 -2.78 8.52
C THR A 65 4.41 -3.99 7.62
N PHE A 66 4.29 -3.76 6.32
CA PHE A 66 4.39 -4.79 5.28
C PHE A 66 5.13 -4.22 4.06
N LEU A 67 5.98 -5.05 3.42
CA LEU A 67 6.79 -4.65 2.25
C LEU A 67 7.64 -3.39 2.46
N GLY A 68 8.04 -3.12 3.70
CA GLY A 68 8.84 -1.95 4.08
C GLY A 68 8.04 -0.65 4.21
N GLN A 69 6.71 -0.73 4.32
CA GLN A 69 5.85 0.42 4.53
C GLN A 69 4.86 0.16 5.67
N THR A 70 4.68 1.16 6.51
CA THR A 70 3.74 1.14 7.64
C THR A 70 2.44 1.85 7.26
N LEU A 71 1.31 1.18 7.44
CA LEU A 71 -0.04 1.68 7.19
C LEU A 71 -0.92 1.43 8.42
N ASP A 72 -1.88 2.31 8.70
CA ASP A 72 -2.97 1.98 9.60
C ASP A 72 -3.81 0.82 9.02
N TRP A 73 -4.57 0.14 9.86
CA TRP A 73 -5.32 -1.05 9.43
C TRP A 73 -6.38 -0.79 8.36
N ASP A 74 -7.00 0.39 8.34
CA ASP A 74 -8.05 0.70 7.37
C ASP A 74 -7.43 1.00 6.00
N THR A 75 -6.31 1.72 5.96
CA THR A 75 -5.51 1.91 4.76
C THR A 75 -4.90 0.59 4.27
N PHE A 76 -4.46 -0.29 5.18
CA PHE A 76 -3.95 -1.61 4.81
C PHE A 76 -5.04 -2.49 4.19
N ARG A 77 -6.28 -2.45 4.71
CA ARG A 77 -7.43 -3.14 4.11
C ARG A 77 -7.72 -2.64 2.71
N GLN A 78 -7.72 -1.32 2.50
CA GLN A 78 -7.87 -0.72 1.16
C GLN A 78 -6.76 -1.19 0.21
N ALA A 79 -5.51 -1.24 0.68
CA ALA A 79 -4.40 -1.74 -0.12
C ALA A 79 -4.58 -3.23 -0.50
N ALA A 80 -5.13 -4.07 0.39
CA ALA A 80 -5.45 -5.47 0.11
C ALA A 80 -6.58 -5.61 -0.93
N GLU A 81 -7.63 -4.80 -0.85
CA GLU A 81 -8.72 -4.78 -1.83
C GLU A 81 -8.21 -4.38 -3.22
N TRP A 82 -7.40 -3.32 -3.28
CA TRP A 82 -6.78 -2.87 -4.53
C TRP A 82 -5.76 -3.84 -5.08
N GLU A 83 -5.00 -4.53 -4.23
CA GLU A 83 -4.14 -5.64 -4.65
C GLU A 83 -4.95 -6.68 -5.44
N GLY A 84 -6.09 -7.11 -4.90
CA GLY A 84 -7.01 -8.03 -5.57
C GLY A 84 -7.51 -7.51 -6.91
N LYS A 85 -7.99 -6.26 -6.96
CA LYS A 85 -8.45 -5.62 -8.21
C LYS A 85 -7.34 -5.51 -9.26
N LEU A 86 -6.15 -5.07 -8.85
CA LEU A 86 -4.98 -4.94 -9.74
C LEU A 86 -4.57 -6.30 -10.32
N ARG A 87 -4.55 -7.34 -9.49
CA ARG A 87 -4.25 -8.71 -9.92
C ARG A 87 -5.29 -9.22 -10.92
N ALA A 88 -6.59 -9.04 -10.63
CA ALA A 88 -7.68 -9.44 -11.51
C ALA A 88 -7.60 -8.72 -12.88
N MET A 89 -7.35 -7.40 -12.88
CA MET A 89 -7.13 -6.66 -14.13
C MET A 89 -6.01 -7.26 -14.99
N CYS A 90 -4.90 -7.69 -14.37
CA CYS A 90 -3.79 -8.28 -15.11
C CYS A 90 -4.07 -9.68 -15.65
N VAL A 91 -4.76 -10.53 -14.88
CA VAL A 91 -4.93 -11.96 -15.23
C VAL A 91 -6.21 -12.22 -16.01
N GLU A 92 -7.32 -11.62 -15.58
CA GLU A 92 -8.65 -11.91 -16.13
C GLU A 92 -8.97 -11.02 -17.33
N VAL A 93 -8.50 -9.76 -17.31
CA VAL A 93 -8.84 -8.76 -18.33
C VAL A 93 -7.66 -8.45 -19.27
N GLY A 94 -6.46 -8.95 -18.95
CA GLY A 94 -5.27 -8.81 -19.79
C GLY A 94 -4.63 -7.42 -19.78
N VAL A 95 -4.83 -6.63 -18.72
CA VAL A 95 -4.13 -5.36 -18.53
C VAL A 95 -2.63 -5.63 -18.34
N PRO A 96 -1.72 -4.94 -19.05
CA PRO A 96 -0.29 -5.18 -18.94
C PRO A 96 0.22 -5.00 -17.51
N ARG A 97 1.02 -5.97 -17.02
CA ARG A 97 1.69 -5.90 -15.70
C ARG A 97 2.58 -4.66 -15.52
N ALA A 98 2.97 -4.01 -16.63
CA ALA A 98 3.63 -2.71 -16.62
C ALA A 98 2.86 -1.65 -15.82
N LEU A 99 1.53 -1.74 -15.73
CA LEU A 99 0.70 -0.88 -14.86
C LEU A 99 1.16 -0.95 -13.40
N LEU A 100 1.42 -2.15 -12.87
CA LEU A 100 1.87 -2.33 -11.49
C LEU A 100 3.17 -1.58 -11.24
N ARG A 101 4.13 -1.73 -12.16
CA ARG A 101 5.40 -1.01 -12.09
C ARG A 101 5.20 0.51 -12.15
N THR A 102 4.28 0.99 -12.99
CA THR A 102 3.93 2.41 -13.05
C THR A 102 3.43 2.93 -11.70
N LEU A 103 2.50 2.23 -11.05
CA LEU A 103 1.97 2.64 -9.74
C LEU A 103 3.06 2.72 -8.66
N VAL A 104 3.97 1.74 -8.64
CA VAL A 104 5.14 1.77 -7.75
C VAL A 104 6.03 2.98 -8.00
N VAL A 105 6.31 3.29 -9.27
CA VAL A 105 7.14 4.46 -9.63
C VAL A 105 6.45 5.77 -9.25
N LEU A 106 5.14 5.87 -9.42
CA LEU A 106 4.38 7.07 -9.05
C LEU A 106 4.41 7.30 -7.53
N GLN A 107 4.20 6.27 -6.72
CA GLN A 107 4.35 6.38 -5.26
C GLN A 107 5.80 6.74 -4.89
N GLN A 108 6.80 6.11 -5.50
CA GLN A 108 8.20 6.41 -5.20
C GLN A 108 8.53 7.89 -5.45
N GLN A 109 8.06 8.46 -6.57
CA GLN A 109 8.22 9.89 -6.87
C GLN A 109 7.57 10.80 -5.83
N HIS A 110 6.38 10.41 -5.36
CA HIS A 110 5.70 11.11 -4.26
C HIS A 110 6.54 11.03 -2.97
N ASP A 111 6.98 9.83 -2.58
CA ASP A 111 7.70 9.58 -1.33
C ASP A 111 9.08 10.26 -1.32
N ASP A 112 9.75 10.32 -2.46
CA ASP A 112 11.00 11.08 -2.61
C ASP A 112 10.77 12.57 -2.38
N LYS A 113 9.68 13.12 -2.95
CA LYS A 113 9.35 14.54 -2.74
C LYS A 113 8.95 14.82 -1.29
N ALA A 114 8.19 13.93 -0.66
CA ALA A 114 7.83 14.04 0.74
C ALA A 114 9.06 14.03 1.65
N ARG A 115 10.04 13.14 1.38
CA ARG A 115 11.31 13.08 2.10
C ARG A 115 12.15 14.34 1.91
N GLU A 116 12.20 14.91 0.70
CA GLU A 116 12.89 16.17 0.43
C GLU A 116 12.29 17.31 1.27
N ARG A 117 10.95 17.46 1.26
CA ARG A 117 10.25 18.49 2.03
C ARG A 117 10.40 18.33 3.54
N ALA A 118 10.39 17.10 4.05
CA ALA A 118 10.62 16.84 5.47
C ALA A 118 12.03 17.25 5.92
N LYS A 119 13.05 17.11 5.06
CA LYS A 119 14.41 17.60 5.36
C LYS A 119 14.49 19.12 5.39
N GLU A 120 13.65 19.79 4.61
CA GLU A 120 13.53 21.25 4.55
C GLU A 120 12.66 21.81 5.69
N GLY A 121 11.99 20.94 6.47
CA GLY A 121 10.99 21.35 7.47
C GLY A 121 9.69 21.89 6.88
N GLU A 122 9.45 21.61 5.59
CA GLU A 122 8.29 22.05 4.80
C GLU A 122 7.28 20.92 4.57
N ASP A 123 7.28 19.89 5.42
CA ASP A 123 6.34 18.77 5.34
C ASP A 123 5.01 19.01 6.06
N ARG A 124 4.91 20.13 6.78
CA ARG A 124 3.75 20.50 7.56
C ARG A 124 3.17 21.83 7.12
N THR A 125 1.84 21.91 7.14
CA THR A 125 1.11 23.16 6.95
C THR A 125 1.27 24.08 8.17
N LEU A 126 0.83 25.33 8.05
CA LEU A 126 0.79 26.29 9.18
C LEU A 126 0.00 25.76 10.39
N ASP A 127 -0.99 24.89 10.17
CA ASP A 127 -1.79 24.23 11.20
C ASP A 127 -1.20 22.89 11.67
N ASP A 128 0.08 22.65 11.43
CA ASP A 128 0.82 21.44 11.84
C ASP A 128 0.30 20.13 11.23
N ARG A 129 -0.42 20.20 10.11
CA ARG A 129 -0.96 19.03 9.39
C ARG A 129 0.01 18.56 8.32
N PRO A 130 0.08 17.25 8.00
CA PRO A 130 0.85 16.77 6.86
C PRO A 130 0.43 17.47 5.56
N GLN A 131 1.40 18.02 4.83
CA GLN A 131 1.14 18.73 3.59
C GLN A 131 0.94 17.75 2.42
N ALA A 132 -0.18 17.90 1.69
CA ALA A 132 -0.38 17.17 0.44
C ALA A 132 0.52 17.75 -0.64
N TYR A 133 1.30 16.89 -1.31
CA TYR A 133 2.22 17.33 -2.36
C TYR A 133 1.60 17.14 -3.73
N TYR A 134 1.61 18.22 -4.51
CA TYR A 134 1.27 18.16 -5.91
C TYR A 134 2.54 18.11 -6.75
N GLY A 135 2.70 17.03 -7.52
CA GLY A 135 3.88 16.85 -8.37
C GLY A 135 3.58 16.09 -9.66
N PRO A 136 4.62 15.79 -10.45
CA PRO A 136 4.43 15.22 -11.77
C PRO A 136 3.70 13.88 -11.80
N TRP A 137 3.77 13.11 -10.72
CA TRP A 137 3.05 11.84 -10.60
C TRP A 137 1.53 12.00 -10.72
N ASN A 138 0.94 13.14 -10.32
CA ASN A 138 -0.51 13.33 -10.38
C ASN A 138 -1.03 13.39 -11.83
N TRP A 139 -0.44 14.24 -12.66
CA TRP A 139 -0.86 14.33 -14.07
C TRP A 139 -0.39 13.12 -14.89
N ARG A 140 0.75 12.52 -14.54
CA ARG A 140 1.21 11.26 -15.16
C ARG A 140 0.24 10.11 -14.86
N ALA A 141 -0.23 9.98 -13.63
CA ALA A 141 -1.24 8.99 -13.26
C ALA A 141 -2.51 9.19 -14.09
N ALA A 142 -3.05 10.42 -14.12
CA ALA A 142 -4.24 10.74 -14.89
C ALA A 142 -4.08 10.42 -16.39
N TYR A 143 -2.95 10.80 -16.99
CA TYR A 143 -2.68 10.58 -18.41
C TYR A 143 -2.50 9.09 -18.73
N VAL A 144 -1.64 8.38 -17.98
CA VAL A 144 -1.35 6.97 -18.24
C VAL A 144 -2.61 6.12 -18.08
N LEU A 145 -3.39 6.35 -17.03
CA LEU A 145 -4.62 5.59 -16.79
C LEU A 145 -5.67 5.88 -17.86
N ARG A 146 -5.83 7.14 -18.28
CA ARG A 146 -6.75 7.48 -19.38
C ARG A 146 -6.37 6.78 -20.68
N ARG A 147 -5.07 6.74 -21.02
CA ARG A 147 -4.57 6.02 -22.20
C ARG A 147 -4.75 4.51 -22.08
N LEU A 148 -4.61 3.97 -20.88
CA LEU A 148 -4.80 2.54 -20.64
C LEU A 148 -6.28 2.16 -20.80
N GLU A 149 -7.20 2.97 -20.27
CA GLU A 149 -8.65 2.85 -20.46
C GLU A 149 -9.02 2.88 -21.95
N GLU A 150 -8.38 3.73 -22.74
CA GLU A 150 -8.57 3.80 -24.20
C GLU A 150 -8.18 2.52 -24.93
N ARG A 151 -7.09 1.87 -24.49
CA ARG A 151 -6.52 0.67 -25.10
C ARG A 151 -7.17 -0.62 -24.62
N HIS A 152 -7.68 -0.63 -23.40
CA HIS A 152 -8.28 -1.79 -22.75
C HIS A 152 -9.73 -1.51 -22.38
N ARG A 153 -10.60 -1.42 -23.40
CA ARG A 153 -12.03 -1.11 -23.23
C ARG A 153 -12.75 -2.11 -22.32
N SER A 154 -12.34 -3.37 -22.31
CA SER A 154 -12.86 -4.40 -21.42
C SER A 154 -12.53 -4.15 -19.93
N ALA A 155 -11.48 -3.39 -19.63
CA ALA A 155 -11.07 -3.00 -18.28
C ALA A 155 -11.37 -1.52 -17.97
N ALA A 156 -12.13 -0.84 -18.83
CA ALA A 156 -12.28 0.61 -18.75
C ALA A 156 -12.92 1.06 -17.42
N ARG A 157 -13.84 0.26 -16.88
CA ARG A 157 -14.49 0.51 -15.60
C ARG A 157 -13.48 0.43 -14.45
N GLU A 158 -12.72 -0.66 -14.37
CA GLU A 158 -11.76 -0.93 -13.30
C GLU A 158 -10.59 0.08 -13.34
N ILE A 159 -10.11 0.43 -14.55
CA ILE A 159 -9.10 1.47 -14.74
C ILE A 159 -9.67 2.85 -14.38
N GLY A 160 -10.94 3.09 -14.69
CA GLY A 160 -11.68 4.29 -14.30
C GLY A 160 -11.75 4.45 -12.77
N GLU A 161 -12.12 3.39 -12.06
CA GLU A 161 -12.13 3.36 -10.59
C GLU A 161 -10.73 3.66 -10.01
N LEU A 162 -9.67 3.08 -10.60
CA LEU A 162 -8.29 3.35 -10.17
C LEU A 162 -7.90 4.81 -10.41
N ARG A 163 -8.30 5.38 -11.53
CA ARG A 163 -8.06 6.80 -11.85
C ARG A 163 -8.77 7.71 -10.85
N GLU A 164 -10.02 7.38 -10.52
CA GLU A 164 -10.80 8.12 -9.53
C GLU A 164 -10.16 8.03 -8.15
N LEU A 165 -9.79 6.83 -7.69
CA LEU A 165 -9.06 6.61 -6.43
C LEU A 165 -7.83 7.51 -6.33
N LEU A 166 -7.04 7.59 -7.40
CA LEU A 166 -5.83 8.40 -7.41
C LEU A 166 -6.09 9.90 -7.50
N SER A 167 -7.27 10.34 -7.95
CA SER A 167 -7.61 11.77 -8.04
C SER A 167 -8.40 12.33 -6.85
N HIS A 168 -9.05 11.47 -6.06
CA HIS A 168 -9.84 11.87 -4.90
C HIS A 168 -8.95 12.20 -3.69
N GLU A 169 -9.57 12.85 -2.68
CA GLU A 169 -8.97 13.15 -1.37
C GLU A 169 -7.54 13.72 -1.43
N HIS A 170 -7.31 14.70 -2.31
CA HIS A 170 -5.98 15.31 -2.48
C HIS A 170 -4.87 14.30 -2.83
N PHE A 171 -5.19 13.27 -3.61
CA PHE A 171 -4.24 12.25 -4.09
C PHE A 171 -3.64 11.41 -2.96
N THR A 172 -4.27 11.34 -1.77
CA THR A 172 -3.74 10.59 -0.61
C THR A 172 -3.47 9.13 -0.91
N SER A 173 -4.28 8.50 -1.77
CA SER A 173 -4.10 7.11 -2.21
C SER A 173 -2.75 6.83 -2.85
N ILE A 174 -2.08 7.86 -3.40
CA ILE A 174 -0.74 7.71 -3.97
C ILE A 174 0.27 7.22 -2.93
N ARG A 175 0.02 7.51 -1.65
CA ARG A 175 0.90 7.16 -0.54
C ARG A 175 0.99 5.65 -0.32
N TRP A 176 0.02 4.86 -0.78
CA TRP A 176 -0.04 3.42 -0.50
C TRP A 176 -0.34 2.53 -1.72
N ILE A 177 -0.75 3.10 -2.86
CA ILE A 177 -1.12 2.32 -4.05
C ILE A 177 0.04 1.49 -4.61
N GLY A 178 1.28 1.95 -4.46
CA GLY A 178 2.49 1.23 -4.84
C GLY A 178 2.71 -0.02 -3.97
N LEU A 179 2.33 0.00 -2.69
CA LEU A 179 2.33 -1.22 -1.86
C LEU A 179 1.34 -2.25 -2.40
N ALA A 180 0.11 -1.84 -2.72
CA ALA A 180 -0.90 -2.72 -3.32
C ALA A 180 -0.38 -3.32 -4.65
N ALA A 181 0.26 -2.51 -5.48
CA ALA A 181 0.85 -2.94 -6.75
C ALA A 181 2.03 -3.92 -6.57
N ARG A 182 2.93 -3.68 -5.60
CA ARG A 182 4.03 -4.61 -5.26
C ARG A 182 3.49 -5.93 -4.73
N TRP A 183 2.46 -5.88 -3.90
CA TRP A 183 1.82 -7.09 -3.38
C TRP A 183 1.19 -7.90 -4.51
N ALA A 184 0.49 -7.25 -5.45
CA ALA A 184 -0.07 -7.92 -6.62
C ALA A 184 1.03 -8.54 -7.50
N GLU A 185 2.11 -7.81 -7.75
CA GLU A 185 3.26 -8.31 -8.50
C GLU A 185 3.85 -9.59 -7.86
N LEU A 186 4.01 -9.60 -6.53
CA LEU A 186 4.53 -10.76 -5.80
C LEU A 186 3.58 -11.98 -5.87
N LYS A 187 2.27 -11.78 -5.73
CA LYS A 187 1.29 -12.87 -5.89
C LYS A 187 1.27 -13.40 -7.33
N LEU A 188 1.42 -12.55 -8.34
CA LEU A 188 1.47 -12.95 -9.75
C LEU A 188 2.72 -13.78 -10.08
N ARG A 189 3.88 -13.43 -9.52
CA ARG A 189 5.13 -14.20 -9.74
C ARG A 189 5.11 -15.60 -9.12
N LYS A 190 4.26 -15.86 -8.13
CA LYS A 190 4.09 -17.20 -7.53
C LYS A 190 3.31 -18.15 -8.43
N GLY A 191 2.42 -17.62 -9.28
CA GLY A 191 1.56 -18.41 -10.16
C GLY A 191 2.19 -18.74 -11.53
N GLU A 192 3.42 -18.27 -11.77
CA GLU A 192 4.27 -18.65 -12.91
C GLU A 192 5.18 -19.82 -12.52
#